data_AF-A0A2M6VWF8-F1
#
_entry.id   AF-A0A2M6VWF8-F1
#
_cell.length_a   1.000
_cell.length_b   1.000
_cell.length_c   1.000
_cell.angle_alpha   90.00
_cell.angle_beta   90.00
_cell.angle_gamma   90.00
#
_symmetry.space_group_name_H-M   'P 1'
#
loop_
_entity.id
_entity.type
_entity.pdbx_description
1 polymer ?
#
loop_
_entity_poly.entity_id
_entity_poly.type
_entity_poly.pdbx_seq_one_letter_code
_entity_poly.pdbx_strand_id
1 'polypeptide(L)'
;MNAVPTPSPAPLAELPLFPLGTVLFPGALLPLQLFELRYLQMIGECERTATGFGVVTLVQGREVHRPGAAAEQFETMGTRVQIERIERPQAGLVMVWCRGVERFSIQSTQQRSDGLWTGQVQALTPEPDVQVPEDLQHLSAQMHEVLTELSAQPSTVPHWAKAWRLQDCSWLSNRWGELLPLPLQMKYRLFALQEPLMRLELIGDMVAPADRPPQPSATPSGGQGQKPPANS
;
A
#
# COMPACT_ATOMS: atom_id res chain seq x y z
N MET A 1 -22.81 -30.15 10.44
CA MET A 1 -22.60 -28.68 10.42
C MET A 1 -21.29 -28.43 11.14
N ASN A 2 -20.17 -28.37 10.40
CA ASN A 2 -18.87 -28.10 11.01
C ASN A 2 -18.73 -26.59 11.15
N ALA A 3 -18.68 -26.09 12.38
CA ALA A 3 -18.34 -24.70 12.66
C ALA A 3 -16.92 -24.44 12.14
N VAL A 4 -16.79 -23.51 11.20
CA VAL A 4 -15.48 -22.99 10.79
C VAL A 4 -14.87 -22.31 12.01
N PRO A 5 -13.68 -22.70 12.49
CA PRO A 5 -13.05 -22.04 13.61
C PRO A 5 -12.78 -20.58 13.22
N THR A 6 -13.35 -19.65 13.97
CA THR A 6 -13.05 -18.21 13.84
C THR A 6 -11.56 -18.02 14.10
N PRO A 7 -10.79 -17.39 13.18
CA PRO A 7 -9.38 -17.14 13.44
C PRO A 7 -9.24 -16.24 14.66
N SER A 8 -8.46 -16.68 15.65
CA SER A 8 -8.17 -15.88 16.84
C SER A 8 -7.41 -14.62 16.40
N PRO A 9 -7.74 -13.44 16.94
CA PRO A 9 -7.07 -12.20 16.56
C PRO A 9 -5.56 -12.30 16.83
N ALA A 10 -4.76 -11.75 15.92
CA ALA A 10 -3.31 -11.72 16.07
C ALA A 10 -2.93 -11.03 17.40
N PRO A 11 -1.88 -11.52 18.09
CA PRO A 11 -1.45 -10.93 19.36
C PRO A 11 -0.99 -9.49 19.16
N LEU A 12 -1.18 -8.67 20.20
CA LEU A 12 -0.63 -7.32 20.22
C LEU A 12 0.88 -7.38 20.36
N ALA A 13 1.56 -6.51 19.61
CA ALA A 13 3.00 -6.35 19.66
C ALA A 13 3.36 -4.87 19.82
N GLU A 14 4.41 -4.60 20.60
CA GLU A 14 5.00 -3.27 20.65
C GLU A 14 5.91 -3.08 19.43
N LEU A 15 5.77 -1.94 18.75
CA LEU A 15 6.49 -1.64 17.52
C LEU A 15 6.95 -0.17 17.52
N PRO A 16 8.24 0.12 17.29
CA PRO A 16 8.66 1.49 17.01
C PRO A 16 8.03 1.98 15.70
N LEU A 17 7.57 3.22 15.67
CA LEU A 17 6.86 3.82 14.56
C LEU A 17 7.71 4.92 13.90
N PHE A 18 7.71 4.91 12.57
CA PHE A 18 8.40 5.85 11.71
C PHE A 18 7.36 6.58 10.85
N PRO A 19 6.95 7.79 11.22
CA PRO A 19 5.99 8.57 10.44
C PRO A 19 6.58 9.09 9.12
N LEU A 20 5.85 8.92 8.02
CA LEU A 20 6.22 9.40 6.68
C LEU A 20 5.09 10.14 5.99
N GLY A 21 5.41 11.10 5.12
CA GLY A 21 4.48 11.80 4.23
C GLY A 21 4.00 10.95 3.03
N THR A 22 4.10 9.63 3.12
CA THR A 22 3.68 8.69 2.08
C THR A 22 3.02 7.45 2.69
N VAL A 23 2.39 6.65 1.85
CA VAL A 23 1.78 5.36 2.20
C VAL A 23 2.68 4.26 1.69
N LEU A 24 3.11 3.37 2.59
CA LEU A 24 3.91 2.21 2.22
C LEU A 24 3.02 0.99 2.03
N PHE A 25 2.90 0.49 0.79
CA PHE A 25 2.15 -0.72 0.50
C PHE A 25 2.95 -2.00 0.81
N PRO A 26 2.31 -3.11 1.25
CA PRO A 26 2.99 -4.39 1.49
C PRO A 26 3.78 -4.87 0.27
N GLY A 27 5.05 -5.21 0.45
CA GLY A 27 5.99 -5.63 -0.61
C GLY A 27 6.81 -4.50 -1.24
N ALA A 28 6.44 -3.23 -1.03
CA ALA A 28 7.18 -2.08 -1.54
C ALA A 28 8.54 -1.94 -0.83
N LEU A 29 9.57 -1.57 -1.60
CA LEU A 29 10.88 -1.23 -1.07
C LEU A 29 10.90 0.24 -0.64
N LEU A 30 11.42 0.51 0.54
CA LEU A 30 11.57 1.83 1.13
C LEU A 30 13.05 2.09 1.46
N PRO A 31 13.79 2.76 0.58
CA PRO A 31 15.09 3.34 0.90
C PRO A 31 14.91 4.58 1.79
N LEU A 32 15.62 4.64 2.91
CA LEU A 32 15.62 5.77 3.83
C LEU A 32 17.03 6.26 4.09
N GLN A 33 17.16 7.58 4.18
CA GLN A 33 18.36 8.26 4.66
C GLN A 33 18.04 8.89 6.01
N LEU A 34 18.63 8.32 7.08
CA LEU A 34 18.33 8.67 8.46
C LEU A 34 19.50 9.44 9.07
N PHE A 35 19.17 10.57 9.69
CA PHE A 35 20.13 11.45 10.39
C PHE A 35 19.62 11.90 11.76
N GLU A 36 18.32 11.79 12.06
CA GLU A 36 17.79 12.09 13.39
C GLU A 36 18.15 11.01 14.40
N LEU A 37 18.65 11.42 15.57
CA LEU A 37 19.17 10.52 16.60
C LEU A 37 18.17 9.44 17.02
N ARG A 38 16.88 9.78 17.18
CA ARG A 38 15.81 8.82 17.54
C ARG A 38 15.72 7.66 16.54
N TYR A 39 15.89 7.93 15.26
CA TYR A 39 15.83 6.92 14.21
C TYR A 39 17.17 6.19 14.03
N LEU A 40 18.30 6.85 14.26
CA LEU A 40 19.59 6.18 14.31
C LEU A 40 19.63 5.11 15.42
N GLN A 41 19.09 5.44 16.59
CA GLN A 41 18.93 4.52 17.71
C GLN A 41 17.94 3.39 17.39
N MET A 42 16.77 3.73 16.83
CA MET A 42 15.77 2.75 16.40
C MET A 42 16.36 1.70 15.44
N ILE A 43 17.13 2.11 14.43
CA ILE A 43 17.76 1.16 13.50
C ILE A 43 18.81 0.30 14.20
N GLY A 44 19.60 0.87 15.12
CA GLY A 44 20.55 0.09 15.92
C GLY A 44 19.87 -0.94 16.83
N GLU A 45 18.72 -0.59 17.41
CA GLU A 45 17.89 -1.51 18.18
C GLU A 45 17.35 -2.65 17.29
N CYS A 46 16.72 -2.30 16.16
CA CYS A 46 16.17 -3.25 15.19
C CYS A 46 17.22 -4.22 14.64
N GLU A 47 18.42 -3.72 14.32
CA GLU A 47 19.56 -4.51 13.84
C GLU A 47 20.00 -5.54 14.89
N ARG A 48 20.14 -5.12 16.16
CA ARG A 48 20.56 -5.99 17.26
C ARG A 48 19.53 -7.07 17.60
N THR A 49 18.24 -6.76 17.49
CA THR A 49 17.15 -7.70 17.84
C THR A 49 16.60 -8.46 16.65
N ALA A 50 17.14 -8.24 15.44
CA ALA A 50 16.61 -8.78 14.18
C ALA A 50 15.11 -8.51 14.02
N THR A 51 14.66 -7.33 14.43
CA THR A 51 13.26 -6.89 14.33
C THR A 51 13.10 -5.80 13.28
N GLY A 52 11.85 -5.56 12.92
CA GLY A 52 11.44 -4.45 12.08
C GLY A 52 10.87 -3.28 12.87
N PHE A 53 10.41 -2.27 12.13
CA PHE A 53 9.65 -1.14 12.65
C PHE A 53 8.36 -0.94 11.83
N GLY A 54 7.48 -0.06 12.28
CA GLY A 54 6.24 0.27 11.58
C GLY A 54 6.36 1.59 10.84
N VAL A 55 5.96 1.62 9.58
CA VAL A 55 5.81 2.86 8.82
C VAL A 55 4.35 3.30 8.89
N VAL A 56 4.11 4.54 9.31
CA VAL A 56 2.77 5.13 9.45
C VAL A 56 2.67 6.41 8.65
N THR A 57 1.51 6.68 8.05
CA THR A 57 1.33 7.85 7.18
C THR A 57 1.00 9.09 8.01
N LEU A 58 1.76 10.18 7.84
CA LEU A 58 1.50 11.46 8.47
C LEU A 58 0.21 12.11 7.93
N VAL A 59 -0.65 12.51 8.85
CA VAL A 59 -1.85 13.34 8.61
C VAL A 59 -1.52 14.82 8.87
N GLN A 60 -0.72 15.09 9.90
CA GLN A 60 -0.29 16.43 10.29
C GLN A 60 1.13 16.38 10.87
N GLY A 61 1.92 17.43 10.61
CA GLY A 61 3.32 17.50 11.03
C GLY A 61 4.28 17.36 9.83
N ARG A 62 5.55 17.13 10.12
CA ARG A 62 6.61 16.94 9.12
C ARG A 62 7.46 15.75 9.53
N GLU A 63 8.04 15.07 8.55
CA GLU A 63 8.97 13.95 8.77
C GLU A 63 10.18 14.34 9.63
N VAL A 64 10.60 15.60 9.49
CA VAL A 64 11.70 16.19 10.27
C VAL A 64 11.15 17.07 11.37
N HIS A 65 11.42 16.69 12.62
CA HIS A 65 11.01 17.48 13.77
C HIS A 65 11.69 18.86 13.74
N ARG A 66 10.90 19.93 13.93
CA ARG A 66 11.40 21.29 14.10
C ARG A 66 10.81 21.86 15.40
N PRO A 67 11.60 22.58 16.22
CA PRO A 67 11.08 23.29 17.38
C PRO A 67 9.91 24.20 16.96
N GLY A 68 8.76 24.06 17.63
CA GLY A 68 7.54 24.82 17.33
C GLY A 68 6.64 24.27 16.20
N ALA A 69 6.98 23.11 15.62
CA ALA A 69 6.09 22.43 14.69
C ALA A 69 4.85 21.85 15.41
N ALA A 70 3.74 21.71 14.66
CA ALA A 70 2.56 20.99 15.14
C ALA A 70 2.95 19.55 15.54
N ALA A 71 2.26 19.03 16.57
CA ALA A 71 2.45 17.64 16.99
C ALA A 71 2.24 16.69 15.80
N GLU A 72 3.13 15.71 15.66
CA GLU A 72 3.02 14.67 14.65
C GLU A 72 1.72 13.90 14.89
N GLN A 73 0.87 13.85 13.87
CA GLN A 73 -0.32 13.00 13.82
C GLN A 73 -0.21 12.11 12.61
N PHE A 74 -0.54 10.84 12.79
CA PHE A 74 -0.47 9.84 11.74
C PHE A 74 -1.70 8.95 11.76
N GLU A 75 -1.90 8.29 10.63
CA GLU A 75 -2.99 7.37 10.41
C GLU A 75 -2.93 6.15 11.34
N THR A 76 -4.09 5.56 11.62
CA THR A 76 -4.23 4.43 12.56
C THR A 76 -3.80 3.09 11.97
N MET A 77 -3.47 3.05 10.69
CA MET A 77 -2.91 1.88 10.03
C MET A 77 -1.55 2.19 9.42
N GLY A 78 -0.69 1.17 9.40
CA GLY A 78 0.64 1.27 8.84
C GLY A 78 1.12 -0.07 8.29
N THR A 79 2.35 -0.08 7.81
CA THR A 79 3.00 -1.28 7.28
C THR A 79 4.23 -1.60 8.10
N ARG A 80 4.29 -2.82 8.63
CA ARG A 80 5.50 -3.34 9.26
C ARG A 80 6.54 -3.55 8.18
N VAL A 81 7.76 -3.13 8.44
CA VAL A 81 8.87 -3.28 7.50
C VAL A 81 9.95 -4.18 8.07
N GLN A 82 10.58 -4.96 7.21
CA GLN A 82 11.79 -5.71 7.52
C GLN A 82 12.99 -5.00 6.89
N ILE A 83 14.09 -4.89 7.64
CA ILE A 83 15.33 -4.31 7.13
C ILE A 83 16.03 -5.34 6.23
N GLU A 84 16.29 -4.97 4.98
CA GLU A 84 17.02 -5.81 4.01
C GLU A 84 18.50 -5.45 3.94
N ARG A 85 18.84 -4.17 4.14
CA ARG A 85 20.23 -3.70 4.08
C ARG A 85 20.42 -2.43 4.90
N ILE A 86 21.57 -2.31 5.54
CA ILE A 86 22.02 -1.11 6.26
C ILE A 86 23.39 -0.72 5.73
N GLU A 87 23.57 0.57 5.47
CA GLU A 87 24.86 1.17 5.15
C GLU A 87 25.10 2.41 6.02
N ARG A 88 26.37 2.62 6.41
CA ARG A 88 26.80 3.71 7.29
C ARG A 88 27.91 4.49 6.59
N PRO A 89 27.58 5.30 5.57
CA PRO A 89 28.59 5.94 4.72
C PRO A 89 29.47 6.94 5.50
N GLN A 90 28.95 7.54 6.56
CA GLN A 90 29.68 8.43 7.46
C GLN A 90 29.04 8.47 8.85
N ALA A 91 29.76 9.00 9.83
CA ALA A 91 29.24 9.18 11.19
C ALA A 91 27.95 10.04 11.18
N GLY A 92 26.93 9.59 11.92
CA GLY A 92 25.64 10.28 12.03
C GLY A 92 24.71 10.12 10.83
N LEU A 93 25.07 9.32 9.82
CA LEU A 93 24.22 9.03 8.67
C LEU A 93 24.05 7.53 8.46
N VAL A 94 22.80 7.10 8.32
CA VAL A 94 22.44 5.70 8.03
C VAL A 94 21.58 5.66 6.80
N MET A 95 21.97 4.86 5.82
CA MET A 95 21.10 4.47 4.72
C MET A 95 20.54 3.10 5.02
N VAL A 96 19.22 2.94 4.97
CA VAL A 96 18.57 1.67 5.23
C VAL A 96 17.56 1.36 4.13
N TRP A 97 17.54 0.12 3.68
CA TRP A 97 16.55 -0.39 2.74
C TRP A 97 15.65 -1.34 3.50
N CYS A 98 14.36 -1.02 3.55
CA CYS A 98 13.36 -1.83 4.22
C CYS A 98 12.30 -2.29 3.23
N ARG A 99 11.72 -3.47 3.43
CA ARG A 99 10.57 -3.94 2.63
C ARG A 99 9.33 -4.02 3.49
N GLY A 100 8.22 -3.49 2.98
CA GLY A 100 6.91 -3.66 3.61
C GLY A 100 6.53 -5.14 3.63
N VAL A 101 6.06 -5.63 4.78
CA VAL A 101 5.72 -7.05 4.98
C VAL A 101 4.22 -7.22 5.10
N GLU A 102 3.63 -6.63 6.14
CA GLU A 102 2.22 -6.78 6.46
C GLU A 102 1.65 -5.45 6.96
N ARG A 103 0.32 -5.29 6.83
CA ARG A 103 -0.38 -4.14 7.42
C ARG A 103 -0.68 -4.42 8.88
N PHE A 104 -0.72 -3.37 9.68
CA PHE A 104 -1.17 -3.42 11.05
C PHE A 104 -2.15 -2.28 11.35
N SER A 105 -2.96 -2.47 12.40
CA SER A 105 -3.72 -1.41 13.05
C SER A 105 -3.07 -1.03 14.38
N ILE A 106 -3.10 0.25 14.71
CA ILE A 106 -2.58 0.81 15.94
C ILE A 106 -3.71 0.83 16.98
N GLN A 107 -3.46 0.24 18.14
CA GLN A 107 -4.40 0.24 19.26
C GLN A 107 -4.11 1.38 20.24
N SER A 108 -2.83 1.68 20.45
CA SER A 108 -2.39 2.82 21.25
C SER A 108 -0.99 3.24 20.84
N THR A 109 -0.65 4.49 21.13
CA THR A 109 0.66 5.09 20.85
C THR A 109 1.23 5.75 22.09
N GLN A 110 2.55 5.71 22.22
CA GLN A 110 3.29 6.48 23.20
C GLN A 110 4.49 7.14 22.52
N GLN A 111 4.83 8.35 22.94
CA GLN A 111 6.10 8.95 22.54
C GLN A 111 7.12 8.74 23.67
N ARG A 112 8.25 8.11 23.33
CA ARG A 112 9.40 7.96 24.23
C ARG A 112 10.01 9.33 24.53
N SER A 113 10.83 9.40 25.59
CA SER A 113 11.52 10.62 25.99
C SER A 113 12.51 11.15 24.95
N ASP A 114 12.99 10.29 24.04
CA ASP A 114 13.85 10.64 22.90
C ASP A 114 13.05 11.12 21.66
N GLY A 115 11.72 11.17 21.76
CA GLY A 115 10.82 11.58 20.69
C GLY A 115 10.44 10.46 19.71
N LEU A 116 10.95 9.24 19.88
CA LEU A 116 10.54 8.08 19.07
C LEU A 116 9.11 7.68 19.42
N TRP A 117 8.26 7.49 18.41
CA TRP A 117 6.94 6.92 18.61
C TRP A 117 7.04 5.40 18.76
N THR A 118 6.31 4.85 19.71
CA THR A 118 6.03 3.42 19.83
C THR A 118 4.52 3.20 19.79
N GLY A 119 4.10 2.04 19.29
CA GLY A 119 2.70 1.66 19.22
C GLY A 119 2.47 0.22 19.66
N GLN A 120 1.35 -0.01 20.37
CA GLN A 120 0.77 -1.34 20.48
C GLN A 120 -0.02 -1.60 19.21
N VAL A 121 0.44 -2.56 18.41
CA VAL A 121 -0.11 -2.83 17.08
C VAL A 121 -0.66 -4.24 16.98
N GLN A 122 -1.68 -4.40 16.14
CA GLN A 122 -2.24 -5.69 15.76
C GLN A 122 -2.04 -5.89 14.26
N ALA A 123 -1.39 -6.99 13.89
CA ALA A 123 -1.29 -7.39 12.48
C ALA A 123 -2.70 -7.61 11.92
N LEU A 124 -2.95 -7.09 10.72
CA LEU A 124 -4.18 -7.36 10.00
C LEU A 124 -4.12 -8.75 9.38
N THR A 125 -5.28 -9.39 9.25
CA THR A 125 -5.37 -10.68 8.56
C THR A 125 -4.81 -10.56 7.15
N PRO A 126 -3.93 -11.47 6.71
CA PRO A 126 -3.47 -11.51 5.33
C PRO A 126 -4.66 -11.59 4.36
N GLU A 127 -4.59 -10.80 3.29
CA GLU A 127 -5.64 -10.82 2.27
C GLU A 127 -5.67 -12.18 1.57
N PRO A 128 -6.86 -12.66 1.16
CA PRO A 128 -6.96 -13.90 0.42
C PRO A 128 -6.28 -13.78 -0.96
N ASP A 129 -5.76 -14.90 -1.44
CA ASP A 129 -5.22 -15.01 -2.80
C ASP A 129 -6.39 -15.00 -3.80
N VAL A 130 -6.72 -13.82 -4.32
CA VAL A 130 -7.81 -13.63 -5.30
C VAL A 130 -7.21 -13.46 -6.69
N GLN A 131 -7.66 -14.27 -7.64
CA GLN A 131 -7.24 -14.17 -9.03
C GLN A 131 -7.78 -12.90 -9.69
N VAL A 132 -6.98 -12.29 -10.57
CA VAL A 132 -7.39 -11.13 -11.37
C VAL A 132 -8.46 -11.55 -12.38
N PRO A 133 -9.68 -10.96 -12.34
CA PRO A 133 -10.75 -11.22 -13.30
C PRO A 133 -10.37 -10.85 -14.75
N GLU A 134 -11.06 -11.44 -15.72
CA GLU A 134 -10.78 -11.28 -17.15
C GLU A 134 -10.86 -9.81 -17.61
N ASP A 135 -11.85 -9.07 -17.13
CA ASP A 135 -12.09 -7.66 -17.43
C ASP A 135 -11.00 -6.72 -16.86
N LEU A 136 -10.23 -7.17 -15.86
CA LEU A 136 -9.13 -6.42 -15.25
C LEU A 136 -7.73 -6.88 -15.70
N GLN A 137 -7.63 -7.89 -16.59
CA GLN A 137 -6.34 -8.40 -17.08
C GLN A 137 -5.47 -7.34 -17.77
N HIS A 138 -6.09 -6.31 -18.35
CA HIS A 138 -5.36 -5.19 -18.94
C HIS A 138 -4.46 -4.46 -17.93
N LEU A 139 -4.82 -4.41 -16.64
CA LEU A 139 -4.01 -3.82 -15.58
C LEU A 139 -2.79 -4.67 -15.26
N SER A 140 -2.93 -6.00 -15.35
CA SER A 140 -1.83 -6.96 -15.17
C SER A 140 -0.81 -6.81 -16.30
N ALA A 141 -1.27 -6.74 -17.55
CA ALA A 141 -0.41 -6.52 -18.72
C ALA A 141 0.36 -5.20 -18.65
N GLN A 142 -0.32 -4.09 -18.35
CA GLN A 142 0.33 -2.78 -18.20
C GLN A 142 1.38 -2.78 -17.07
N MET A 143 1.05 -3.38 -15.92
CA MET A 143 2.00 -3.49 -14.81
C MET A 143 3.23 -4.32 -15.20
N HIS A 144 3.07 -5.39 -15.98
CA HIS A 144 4.19 -6.19 -16.47
C HIS A 144 5.17 -5.36 -17.29
N GLU A 145 4.66 -4.55 -18.22
CA GLU A 145 5.49 -3.67 -19.05
C GLU A 145 6.24 -2.63 -18.20
N VAL A 146 5.52 -1.93 -17.32
CA VAL A 146 6.10 -0.92 -16.42
C VAL A 146 7.19 -1.52 -15.53
N LEU A 147 6.94 -2.67 -14.91
CA LEU A 147 7.92 -3.30 -14.03
C LEU A 147 9.13 -3.83 -14.79
N THR A 148 8.95 -4.30 -16.03
CA THR A 148 10.05 -4.74 -16.89
C THR A 148 10.99 -3.58 -17.21
N GLU A 149 10.43 -2.43 -17.57
CA GLU A 149 11.21 -1.21 -17.82
C GLU A 149 11.93 -0.73 -16.56
N LEU A 150 11.21 -0.56 -15.44
CA LEU A 150 11.79 0.00 -14.22
C LEU A 150 12.83 -0.94 -13.57
N SER A 151 12.64 -2.25 -13.69
CA SER A 151 13.56 -3.26 -13.13
C SER A 151 14.81 -3.51 -13.98
N ALA A 152 14.90 -2.91 -15.18
CA ALA A 152 16.12 -2.95 -16.00
C ALA A 152 17.24 -2.08 -15.42
N GLN A 153 16.90 -1.12 -14.57
CA GLN A 153 17.86 -0.21 -13.96
C GLN A 153 18.59 -0.89 -12.80
N PRO A 154 19.93 -0.77 -12.70
CA PRO A 154 20.67 -1.34 -11.59
C PRO A 154 20.29 -0.65 -10.28
N SER A 155 20.10 -1.44 -9.22
CA SER A 155 19.76 -0.96 -7.88
C SER A 155 20.52 -1.75 -6.81
N THR A 156 20.88 -1.08 -5.71
CA THR A 156 21.56 -1.71 -4.56
C THR A 156 20.73 -2.84 -3.96
N VAL A 157 19.43 -2.59 -3.87
CA VAL A 157 18.40 -3.57 -3.49
C VAL A 157 17.31 -3.47 -4.54
N PRO A 158 16.92 -4.58 -5.20
CA PRO A 158 15.88 -4.57 -6.22
C PRO A 158 14.56 -4.03 -5.66
N HIS A 159 13.99 -3.00 -6.30
CA HIS A 159 12.69 -2.44 -5.91
C HIS A 159 11.59 -3.51 -5.93
N TRP A 160 11.56 -4.33 -6.98
CA TRP A 160 10.64 -5.45 -7.12
C TRP A 160 11.41 -6.74 -7.40
N ALA A 161 11.52 -7.62 -6.40
CA ALA A 161 12.09 -8.95 -6.60
C ALA A 161 11.27 -9.72 -7.66
N LYS A 162 11.97 -10.50 -8.51
CA LYS A 162 11.33 -11.34 -9.52
C LYS A 162 10.46 -12.43 -8.85
N ALA A 163 9.52 -12.99 -9.62
CA ALA A 163 8.28 -13.68 -9.16
C ALA A 163 7.11 -12.72 -8.88
N TRP A 164 6.92 -11.74 -9.77
CA TRP A 164 5.76 -10.83 -9.75
C TRP A 164 4.46 -11.61 -9.80
N ARG A 165 3.58 -11.38 -8.82
CA ARG A 165 2.27 -12.03 -8.72
C ARG A 165 1.24 -11.24 -9.51
N LEU A 166 1.46 -11.12 -10.82
CA LEU A 166 0.65 -10.27 -11.70
C LEU A 166 -0.83 -10.73 -11.78
N GLN A 167 -1.09 -12.02 -11.50
CA GLN A 167 -2.45 -12.59 -11.49
C GLN A 167 -3.10 -12.60 -10.10
N ASP A 168 -2.51 -11.90 -9.13
CA ASP A 168 -3.05 -11.78 -7.77
C ASP A 168 -3.55 -10.35 -7.52
N CYS A 169 -4.83 -10.21 -7.18
CA CYS A 169 -5.45 -8.90 -6.96
C CYS A 169 -4.79 -8.12 -5.81
N SER A 170 -4.38 -8.79 -4.73
CA SER A 170 -3.75 -8.13 -3.59
C SER A 170 -2.42 -7.53 -4.00
N TRP A 171 -1.56 -8.34 -4.61
CA TRP A 171 -0.25 -7.91 -5.07
C TRP A 171 -0.34 -6.83 -6.15
N LEU A 172 -1.17 -7.05 -7.19
CA LEU A 172 -1.29 -6.14 -8.31
C LEU A 172 -1.80 -4.76 -7.88
N SER A 173 -2.86 -4.72 -7.07
CA SER A 173 -3.40 -3.46 -6.56
C SER A 173 -2.43 -2.73 -5.63
N ASN A 174 -1.61 -3.45 -4.85
CA ASN A 174 -0.55 -2.84 -4.03
C ASN A 174 0.56 -2.21 -4.89
N ARG A 175 0.92 -2.81 -6.03
CA ARG A 175 1.90 -2.22 -6.98
C ARG A 175 1.36 -0.98 -7.67
N TRP A 176 0.11 -1.00 -8.11
CA TRP A 176 -0.54 0.20 -8.63
C TRP A 176 -0.63 1.31 -7.57
N GLY A 177 -1.01 0.98 -6.34
CA GLY A 177 -1.04 1.95 -5.23
C GLY A 177 0.32 2.59 -4.92
N GLU A 178 1.41 1.83 -5.06
CA GLU A 178 2.78 2.35 -4.98
C GLU A 178 3.07 3.34 -6.11
N LEU A 179 2.86 2.93 -7.36
CA LEU A 179 3.31 3.65 -8.56
C LEU A 179 2.42 4.83 -8.96
N LEU A 180 1.12 4.80 -8.66
CA LEU A 180 0.22 5.87 -9.09
C LEU A 180 0.49 7.19 -8.34
N PRO A 181 0.54 8.34 -9.05
CA PRO A 181 0.74 9.65 -8.45
C PRO A 181 -0.57 10.20 -7.86
N LEU A 182 -1.13 9.51 -6.88
CA LEU A 182 -2.38 9.89 -6.22
C LEU A 182 -2.15 10.83 -5.04
N PRO A 183 -3.10 11.74 -4.74
CA PRO A 183 -3.12 12.48 -3.49
C PRO A 183 -3.02 11.54 -2.28
N LEU A 184 -2.27 11.95 -1.24
CA LEU A 184 -1.96 11.11 -0.08
C LEU A 184 -3.20 10.46 0.55
N GLN A 185 -4.27 11.24 0.73
CA GLN A 185 -5.52 10.75 1.30
C GLN A 185 -6.19 9.67 0.43
N MET A 186 -6.15 9.82 -0.90
CA MET A 186 -6.69 8.81 -1.82
C MET A 186 -5.85 7.53 -1.77
N LYS A 187 -4.51 7.68 -1.78
CA LYS A 187 -3.58 6.56 -1.67
C LYS A 187 -3.78 5.80 -0.35
N TYR A 188 -4.00 6.51 0.75
CA TYR A 188 -4.28 5.90 2.06
C TYR A 188 -5.63 5.18 2.07
N ARG A 189 -6.68 5.74 1.46
CA ARG A 189 -7.98 5.04 1.31
C ARG A 189 -7.82 3.73 0.56
N LEU A 190 -7.09 3.72 -0.56
CA LEU A 190 -6.79 2.48 -1.28
C LEU A 190 -6.02 1.49 -0.39
N PHE A 191 -5.00 1.95 0.32
CA PHE A 191 -4.24 1.12 1.26
C PHE A 191 -5.09 0.52 2.39
N ALA A 192 -6.06 1.27 2.89
CA ALA A 192 -6.93 0.85 3.99
C ALA A 192 -8.01 -0.16 3.58
N LEU A 193 -8.34 -0.26 2.28
CA LEU A 193 -9.26 -1.27 1.78
C LEU A 193 -8.64 -2.67 1.94
N GLN A 194 -9.33 -3.57 2.63
CA GLN A 194 -8.90 -4.96 2.85
C GLN A 194 -9.49 -5.94 1.83
N GLU A 195 -10.31 -5.44 0.89
CA GLU A 195 -10.89 -6.22 -0.20
C GLU A 195 -10.05 -6.02 -1.47
N PRO A 196 -9.14 -6.95 -1.82
CA PRO A 196 -8.15 -6.74 -2.88
C PRO A 196 -8.78 -6.57 -4.27
N LEU A 197 -9.89 -7.26 -4.56
CA LEU A 197 -10.60 -7.11 -5.83
C LEU A 197 -11.21 -5.72 -5.97
N MET A 198 -11.98 -5.27 -4.97
CA MET A 198 -12.56 -3.93 -4.97
C MET A 198 -11.48 -2.84 -5.06
N ARG A 199 -10.34 -3.03 -4.39
CA ARG A 199 -9.19 -2.12 -4.51
C ARG A 199 -8.66 -2.08 -5.95
N LEU A 200 -8.56 -3.22 -6.63
CA LEU A 200 -8.11 -3.29 -8.01
C LEU A 200 -9.13 -2.67 -8.98
N GLU A 201 -10.43 -2.87 -8.77
CA GLU A 201 -11.51 -2.25 -9.57
C GLU A 201 -11.44 -0.72 -9.50
N LEU A 202 -11.32 -0.15 -8.30
CA LEU A 202 -11.18 1.30 -8.09
C LEU A 202 -9.93 1.86 -8.77
N ILE A 203 -8.84 1.09 -8.76
CA ILE A 203 -7.62 1.44 -9.50
C ILE A 203 -7.86 1.40 -11.01
N GLY A 204 -8.59 0.39 -11.49
CA GLY A 204 -8.97 0.25 -12.89
C GLY A 204 -9.72 1.47 -13.41
N ASP A 205 -10.65 2.01 -12.62
CA ASP A 205 -11.38 3.24 -12.96
C ASP A 205 -10.49 4.48 -13.04
N MET A 206 -9.35 4.50 -12.33
CA MET A 206 -8.37 5.60 -12.37
C MET A 206 -7.35 5.46 -13.51
N VAL A 207 -7.02 4.23 -13.91
CA VAL A 207 -6.01 3.91 -14.92
C VAL A 207 -6.63 3.77 -16.32
N ALA A 208 -7.95 3.58 -16.41
CA ALA A 208 -8.64 3.46 -17.67
C ALA A 208 -8.28 4.65 -18.61
N PRO A 209 -7.97 4.38 -19.89
CA PRO A 209 -7.75 5.44 -20.85
C PRO A 209 -9.00 6.32 -20.92
N ALA A 210 -8.82 7.63 -21.06
CA ALA A 210 -9.89 8.64 -21.09
C ALA A 210 -10.95 8.45 -22.20
N ASP A 211 -10.91 7.36 -22.97
CA ASP A 211 -11.84 7.03 -24.05
C ASP A 211 -12.51 5.66 -23.81
N ARG A 212 -13.50 5.62 -22.91
CA ARG A 212 -14.59 4.65 -23.05
C ARG A 212 -15.73 5.36 -23.78
N PRO A 213 -16.04 5.03 -25.05
CA PRO A 213 -17.25 5.54 -25.68
C PRO A 213 -18.47 5.09 -24.84
N PRO A 214 -19.50 5.93 -24.68
CA PRO A 214 -20.68 5.59 -23.89
C PRO A 214 -21.31 4.32 -24.48
N GLN A 215 -21.55 3.33 -23.61
CA GLN A 215 -22.31 2.14 -24.00
C GLN A 215 -23.68 2.58 -24.54
N PRO A 216 -24.12 2.13 -25.72
CA PRO A 216 -25.46 2.42 -26.19
C PRO A 216 -26.46 1.76 -25.24
N SER A 217 -27.27 2.59 -24.60
CA SER A 217 -28.46 2.17 -23.88
C SER A 217 -29.34 1.35 -24.82
N ALA A 218 -29.70 0.14 -24.39
CA ALA A 218 -30.65 -0.69 -25.10
C ALA A 218 -32.01 0.03 -25.12
N THR A 219 -32.36 0.62 -26.27
CA THR A 219 -33.71 1.11 -26.52
C THR A 219 -34.65 -0.10 -26.55
N PRO A 220 -35.77 -0.10 -25.81
CA PRO A 220 -36.75 -1.16 -25.94
C PRO A 220 -37.40 -1.04 -27.32
N SER A 221 -37.40 -2.15 -28.06
CA SER A 221 -38.07 -2.32 -29.33
C SER A 221 -39.58 -2.07 -29.17
N GLY A 222 -40.03 -0.89 -29.58
CA GLY A 222 -41.44 -0.55 -29.72
C GLY A 222 -42.10 -1.41 -30.79
N GLY A 223 -43.18 -2.09 -30.40
CA GLY A 223 -43.98 -2.94 -31.27
C GLY A 223 -44.57 -2.17 -32.46
N GLN A 224 -44.38 -2.69 -33.67
CA GLN A 224 -45.08 -2.24 -34.86
C GLN A 224 -46.50 -2.82 -34.86
N GLY A 225 -47.48 -1.99 -34.54
CA GLY A 225 -48.88 -2.21 -34.89
C GLY A 225 -49.08 -1.93 -36.38
N GLN A 226 -49.39 -2.98 -37.13
CA GLN A 226 -49.70 -2.91 -38.56
C GLN A 226 -51.16 -2.41 -38.74
N LYS A 227 -51.35 -1.29 -39.42
CA LYS A 227 -52.66 -0.76 -39.84
C LYS A 227 -52.85 -1.08 -41.34
N PRO A 228 -54.01 -1.57 -41.80
CA PRO A 228 -54.21 -1.95 -43.21
C PRO A 228 -54.56 -0.72 -44.08
N PRO A 229 -54.25 -0.74 -45.39
CA PRO A 229 -54.63 0.34 -46.29
C PRO A 229 -56.06 0.17 -46.82
N ALA A 230 -56.73 1.29 -47.01
CA ALA A 230 -58.02 1.41 -47.67
C ALA A 230 -57.86 1.74 -49.17
N ASN A 231 -58.86 1.28 -49.93
CA ASN A 231 -59.26 1.63 -51.31
C ASN A 231 -58.52 0.99 -52.49
N SER A 232 -59.18 0.01 -53.14
CA SER A 232 -60.17 0.24 -54.21
C SER A 232 -61.14 -0.94 -54.31
#